data_AF-A0A1M6NMY6-F1
#
_entry.id   AF-A0A1M6NMY6-F1
#
_cell.length_a   1.000
_cell.length_b   1.000
_cell.length_c   1.000
_cell.angle_alpha   90.00
_cell.angle_beta   90.00
_cell.angle_gamma   90.00
#
_symmetry.space_group_name_H-M   'P 1'
#
loop_
_entity.id
_entity.type
_entity.pdbx_description
1 polymer ?
#
loop_
_entity_poly.entity_id
_entity_poly.type
_entity_poly.pdbx_seq_one_letter_code
_entity_poly.pdbx_strand_id
1 'polypeptide(L)'
;MEYKPKTGNEIDGHLDIFSYQNDDESKIMIHGNPEGLRSLAILLLQIADLNQDDVDEKYLPIGAREHYHLRPNIELAKSSDEVIVGRLDAKGKGDFYDRYEPKNRD
;
A
#
# COMPACT_ATOMS: atom_id res chain seq x y z
N MET A 1 9.16 -16.46 -2.17
CA MET A 1 10.09 -15.31 -2.18
C MET A 1 10.64 -15.14 -0.79
N GLU A 2 11.90 -14.74 -0.64
CA GLU A 2 12.46 -14.37 0.67
C GLU A 2 11.85 -13.03 1.10
N TYR A 3 11.28 -12.96 2.30
CA TYR A 3 10.71 -11.72 2.84
C TYR A 3 11.83 -10.69 3.01
N LYS A 4 11.71 -9.54 2.35
CA LYS A 4 12.67 -8.44 2.48
C LYS A 4 11.95 -7.27 3.15
N PRO A 5 12.42 -6.80 4.32
CA PRO A 5 11.99 -5.50 4.81
C PRO A 5 12.51 -4.45 3.81
N LYS A 6 11.65 -3.97 2.91
CA LYS A 6 12.04 -2.90 2.00
C LYS A 6 11.90 -1.58 2.74
N THR A 7 12.99 -0.83 2.75
CA THR A 7 13.03 0.56 3.21
C THR A 7 13.58 1.38 2.05
N GLY A 8 12.72 1.76 1.12
CA GLY A 8 13.03 2.65 -0.01
C GLY A 8 13.19 1.94 -1.35
N ASN A 9 12.85 2.69 -2.42
CA ASN A 9 12.88 2.32 -3.84
C ASN A 9 11.82 1.29 -4.26
N GLU A 10 10.65 1.30 -3.64
CA GLU A 10 9.51 0.47 -4.04
C GLU A 10 8.86 0.95 -5.35
N ILE A 11 9.09 2.23 -5.70
CA ILE A 11 8.51 2.89 -6.86
C ILE A 11 9.63 3.46 -7.74
N ASP A 12 9.65 3.03 -9.00
CA ASP A 12 10.45 3.63 -10.06
C ASP A 12 9.65 4.73 -10.79
N GLY A 13 10.31 5.58 -11.57
CA GLY A 13 9.66 6.63 -12.36
C GLY A 13 9.05 7.77 -11.52
N HIS A 14 7.90 8.30 -11.97
CA HIS A 14 7.22 9.42 -11.32
C HIS A 14 5.80 9.03 -10.92
N LEU A 15 5.52 9.10 -9.62
CA LEU A 15 4.21 8.82 -9.03
C LEU A 15 3.90 9.89 -7.99
N ASP A 16 2.71 10.47 -8.06
CA ASP A 16 2.19 11.48 -7.14
C ASP A 16 0.88 10.98 -6.53
N ILE A 17 0.80 10.97 -5.19
CA ILE A 17 -0.38 10.54 -4.45
C ILE A 17 -0.71 11.60 -3.41
N PHE A 18 -1.90 12.20 -3.49
CA PHE A 18 -2.31 13.23 -2.54
C PHE A 18 -3.82 13.25 -2.35
N SER A 19 -4.23 13.75 -1.18
CA SER A 19 -5.62 14.06 -0.90
C SER A 19 -6.01 15.38 -1.56
N TYR A 20 -7.12 15.37 -2.29
CA TYR A 20 -7.75 16.56 -2.86
C TYR A 20 -9.09 16.76 -2.19
N GLN A 21 -9.31 17.93 -1.61
CA GLN A 21 -10.56 18.30 -0.96
C GLN A 21 -11.04 19.64 -1.52
N ASN A 22 -12.32 19.70 -1.90
CA ASN A 22 -13.04 20.94 -2.14
C ASN A 22 -14.35 20.93 -1.34
N ASP A 23 -15.19 21.95 -1.52
CA ASP A 23 -16.43 22.11 -0.75
C ASP A 23 -17.44 20.96 -0.96
N ASP A 24 -17.35 20.25 -2.09
CA ASP A 24 -18.34 19.24 -2.49
C ASP A 24 -17.81 17.80 -2.41
N GLU A 25 -16.49 17.59 -2.53
CA GLU A 25 -15.89 16.27 -2.73
C GLU A 25 -14.50 16.13 -2.10
N SER A 26 -14.26 14.95 -1.51
CA SER A 26 -12.93 14.49 -1.07
C SER A 26 -12.48 13.32 -1.94
N LYS A 27 -11.30 13.43 -2.54
CA LYS A 27 -10.71 12.42 -3.45
C LYS A 27 -9.28 12.12 -3.05
N ILE A 28 -8.84 10.90 -3.33
CA ILE A 28 -7.42 10.56 -3.37
C ILE A 28 -7.01 10.55 -4.83
N MET A 29 -6.06 11.40 -5.19
CA MET A 29 -5.49 11.49 -6.52
C MET A 29 -4.28 10.58 -6.59
N ILE A 30 -4.22 9.71 -7.60
CA ILE A 30 -3.06 8.86 -7.89
C ILE A 30 -2.70 9.10 -9.35
N HIS A 31 -1.57 9.76 -9.59
CA HIS A 31 -1.10 10.13 -10.92
C HIS A 31 0.34 9.66 -11.11
N GLY A 32 0.69 9.27 -12.32
CA GLY A 32 2.07 8.92 -12.62
C GLY A 32 2.36 8.88 -14.10
N ASN A 33 3.65 8.87 -14.45
CA ASN A 33 4.07 8.50 -15.79
C ASN A 33 3.88 6.98 -15.98
N PRO A 34 3.97 6.45 -17.22
CA PRO A 34 3.77 5.02 -17.47
C PRO A 34 4.68 4.10 -16.63
N GLU A 35 5.89 4.54 -16.30
CA GLU A 35 6.83 3.81 -15.45
C GLU A 35 6.36 3.76 -13.99
N GLY A 36 6.00 4.91 -13.40
CA GLY A 36 5.52 5.00 -12.02
C GLY A 36 4.23 4.25 -11.77
N LEU A 37 3.28 4.32 -12.71
CA LEU A 37 2.04 3.55 -12.62
C LEU A 37 2.30 2.03 -12.73
N ARG A 38 3.22 1.60 -13.60
CA ARG A 38 3.61 0.17 -13.67
C ARG A 38 4.32 -0.27 -12.40
N SER A 39 5.19 0.56 -11.83
CA SER A 39 5.88 0.25 -10.58
C SER A 39 4.89 0.10 -9.42
N LEU A 40 3.91 1.00 -9.31
CA LEU A 40 2.84 0.88 -8.32
C LEU A 40 2.06 -0.43 -8.52
N ALA A 41 1.71 -0.78 -9.75
CA ALA A 41 1.01 -2.04 -10.04
C ALA A 41 1.84 -3.27 -9.62
N ILE A 42 3.16 -3.26 -9.86
CA ILE A 42 4.06 -4.34 -9.43
C ILE A 42 4.10 -4.45 -7.91
N LEU A 43 4.17 -3.33 -7.18
CA LEU A 43 4.10 -3.33 -5.71
C LEU A 43 2.77 -3.91 -5.21
N LEU A 44 1.65 -3.50 -5.82
CA LEU A 44 0.33 -4.02 -5.47
C LEU A 44 0.23 -5.54 -5.69
N LEU A 45 0.79 -6.05 -6.79
CA LEU A 45 0.88 -7.48 -7.05
C LEU A 45 1.75 -8.20 -6.01
N GLN A 46 2.90 -7.62 -5.63
CA GLN A 46 3.75 -8.19 -4.58
C GLN A 46 3.01 -8.33 -3.24
N ILE A 47 2.24 -7.32 -2.85
CA ILE A 47 1.42 -7.34 -1.63
C ILE A 47 0.30 -8.39 -1.73
N ALA A 48 -0.36 -8.47 -2.89
CA ALA A 48 -1.46 -9.40 -3.13
C ALA A 48 -1.01 -10.86 -3.14
N ASP A 49 0.10 -11.14 -3.82
CA ASP A 49 0.64 -12.50 -4.02
C ASP A 49 1.42 -13.01 -2.80
N LEU A 50 1.75 -12.15 -1.83
CA LEU A 50 2.40 -12.56 -0.60
C LEU A 50 1.47 -13.46 0.22
N ASN A 51 1.89 -14.71 0.43
CA ASN A 51 1.33 -15.55 1.48
C ASN A 51 1.88 -15.11 2.84
N GLN A 52 1.12 -14.28 3.56
CA GLN A 52 1.53 -13.70 4.84
C GLN A 52 1.81 -14.77 5.91
N ASP A 53 1.16 -15.93 5.83
CA ASP A 53 1.31 -17.01 6.81
C ASP A 53 2.65 -17.74 6.69
N ASP A 54 3.31 -17.67 5.53
CA ASP A 54 4.64 -18.23 5.31
C ASP A 54 5.78 -17.29 5.75
N VAL A 55 5.46 -16.04 6.11
CA VAL A 55 6.45 -15.05 6.57
C VAL A 55 6.83 -15.36 8.01
N ASP A 56 8.12 -15.28 8.36
CA ASP A 56 8.58 -15.46 9.75
C ASP A 56 7.94 -14.42 10.69
N GLU A 57 7.52 -14.84 11.90
CA GLU A 57 6.93 -13.96 12.92
C GLU A 57 7.83 -12.79 13.32
N LYS A 58 9.16 -12.95 13.25
CA LYS A 58 10.12 -11.88 13.50
C LYS A 58 9.90 -10.68 12.58
N TYR A 59 9.42 -10.93 11.37
CA TYR A 59 9.25 -9.90 10.35
C TYR A 59 7.80 -9.44 10.20
N LEU A 60 6.85 -10.37 10.33
CA LEU A 60 5.43 -10.09 10.30
C LEU A 60 4.74 -10.89 11.42
N PRO A 61 4.49 -10.28 12.60
CA PRO A 61 3.84 -10.96 13.72
C PRO A 61 2.41 -11.40 13.40
N ILE A 62 1.90 -12.42 14.10
CA ILE A 62 0.48 -12.79 14.00
C ILE A 62 -0.39 -11.61 14.40
N GLY A 63 -1.42 -11.32 13.60
CA GLY A 63 -2.29 -10.14 13.78
C GLY A 63 -1.78 -8.86 13.10
N ALA A 64 -0.53 -8.83 12.63
CA ALA A 64 -0.03 -7.74 11.78
C ALA A 64 -0.47 -7.92 10.32
N ARG A 65 -0.20 -6.90 9.50
CA ARG A 65 -0.54 -6.85 8.07
C ARG A 65 0.68 -6.42 7.28
N GLU A 66 0.93 -7.06 6.16
CA GLU A 66 1.91 -6.58 5.18
C GLU A 66 1.50 -5.20 4.69
N HIS A 67 2.41 -4.24 4.77
CA HIS A 67 2.18 -2.89 4.28
C HIS A 67 3.51 -2.19 3.98
N TYR A 68 3.41 -1.15 3.16
CA TYR A 68 4.51 -0.31 2.73
C TYR A 68 4.16 1.15 3.00
N HIS A 69 5.13 1.89 3.53
CA HIS A 69 5.06 3.34 3.65
C HIS A 69 5.68 3.96 2.40
N LEU A 70 4.87 4.66 1.61
CA LEU A 70 5.34 5.42 0.45
C LEU A 70 5.41 6.89 0.86
N ARG A 71 6.64 7.42 0.95
CA ARG A 71 6.92 8.74 1.53
C ARG A 71 7.21 9.75 0.43
N PRO A 72 6.78 11.01 0.61
CA PRO A 72 7.12 12.08 -0.31
C PRO A 72 8.63 12.28 -0.40
N ASN A 73 9.12 12.55 -1.61
CA ASN A 73 10.53 12.80 -1.91
C ASN A 73 11.46 11.59 -1.65
N ILE A 74 10.92 10.39 -1.44
CA ILE A 74 11.68 9.14 -1.38
C ILE A 74 11.09 8.16 -2.40
N GLU A 75 9.91 7.60 -2.11
CA GLU A 75 9.20 6.72 -3.03
C GLU A 75 8.23 7.50 -3.95
N LEU A 76 7.75 8.65 -3.49
CA LEU A 76 6.76 9.47 -4.19
C LEU A 76 7.32 10.84 -4.58
N ALA A 77 6.59 11.55 -5.44
CA ALA A 77 6.85 12.94 -5.75
C ALA A 77 6.86 13.81 -4.47
N LYS A 78 7.60 14.92 -4.52
CA LYS A 78 7.68 15.86 -3.38
C LYS A 78 6.33 16.49 -3.03
N SER A 79 5.41 16.57 -4.00
CA SER A 79 4.04 17.07 -3.84
C SER A 79 3.08 16.09 -3.18
N SER A 80 3.50 14.83 -2.99
CA SER A 80 2.64 13.80 -2.44
C SER A 80 2.42 13.94 -0.93
N ASP A 81 1.35 13.30 -0.46
CA ASP A 81 1.17 12.94 0.94
C ASP A 81 1.85 11.59 1.22
N GLU A 82 2.25 11.34 2.47
CA GLU A 82 2.67 9.99 2.88
C GLU A 82 1.47 9.06 2.88
N VAL A 83 1.60 7.89 2.25
CA VAL A 83 0.55 6.88 2.18
C VAL A 83 1.03 5.51 2.60
N ILE A 84 0.12 4.74 3.21
CA ILE A 84 0.34 3.35 3.57
C ILE A 84 -0.49 2.48 2.63
N VAL A 85 0.16 1.55 1.94
CA VAL A 85 -0.47 0.58 1.03
C VAL A 85 -0.20 -0.82 1.56
N GLY A 86 -1.23 -1.63 1.76
CA GLY A 86 -1.06 -2.94 2.39
C GLY A 86 -2.28 -3.83 2.34
N ARG A 87 -2.16 -5.01 2.96
CA ARG A 87 -3.22 -5.99 3.10
C ARG A 87 -4.29 -5.51 4.08
N LEU A 88 -5.52 -5.90 3.79
CA LEU A 88 -6.66 -5.65 4.66
C LEU A 88 -6.75 -6.72 5.77
N ASP A 89 -6.48 -7.97 5.42
CA ASP A 89 -6.47 -9.14 6.30
C ASP A 89 -5.19 -9.27 7.11
N ALA A 90 -5.34 -9.54 8.41
CA ALA A 90 -4.24 -9.80 9.32
C ALA A 90 -3.68 -11.23 9.18
N LYS A 91 -2.35 -11.36 9.23
CA LYS A 91 -1.65 -12.65 9.26
C LYS A 91 -2.18 -13.57 10.35
N GLY A 92 -2.40 -14.85 10.03
CA GLY A 92 -2.84 -15.91 10.94
C GLY A 92 -4.26 -15.78 11.49
N LYS A 93 -4.94 -14.65 11.24
CA LYS A 93 -6.31 -14.40 11.73
C LYS A 93 -7.32 -14.19 10.61
N GLY A 94 -6.90 -13.59 9.50
CA GLY A 94 -7.80 -13.18 8.42
C GLY A 94 -8.67 -11.96 8.74
N ASP A 95 -8.57 -11.40 9.95
CA ASP A 95 -9.40 -10.29 10.42
C ASP A 95 -9.10 -8.98 9.69
N PHE A 96 -10.14 -8.25 9.33
CA PHE A 96 -10.05 -6.88 8.83
C PHE A 96 -10.04 -5.88 10.00
N TYR A 97 -9.62 -4.64 9.78
CA TYR A 97 -9.65 -3.61 10.84
C TYR A 97 -11.07 -3.09 11.09
N ASP A 98 -11.35 -2.61 12.31
CA ASP A 98 -12.69 -2.20 12.76
C ASP A 98 -13.36 -1.13 11.89
N ARG A 99 -12.57 -0.27 11.25
CA ARG A 99 -13.07 0.78 10.34
C ARG A 99 -13.52 0.24 8.98
N TYR A 100 -13.22 -1.01 8.64
CA TYR A 100 -13.60 -1.56 7.35
C TYR A 100 -15.10 -1.79 7.28
N GLU A 101 -15.74 -1.14 6.30
CA GLU A 101 -17.14 -1.37 5.96
C GLU A 101 -17.20 -2.09 4.62
N PRO A 102 -17.80 -3.29 4.54
CA PRO A 102 -17.94 -4.00 3.27
C PRO A 102 -18.87 -3.23 2.34
N LYS A 103 -18.64 -3.36 1.03
CA LYS A 103 -19.57 -2.84 0.03
C LYS A 103 -20.94 -3.47 0.23
N ASN A 104 -22.00 -2.69 0.02
CA ASN A 104 -23.34 -3.26 -0.12
C ASN A 104 -23.31 -4.31 -1.23
N ARG A 105 -23.92 -5.46 -0.98
CA ARG A 105 -24.15 -6.45 -2.03
C ARG A 105 -25.35 -5.93 -2.84
N ASP A 106 -25.11 -5.65 -4.12
CA ASP A 106 -26.19 -5.42 -5.10
C ASP A 106 -27.04 -6.69 -5.29
#